data_AF-A0A679HPL5-F1
#
_entry.id   AF-A0A679HPL5-F1
#
_cell.length_a   1.000
_cell.length_b   1.000
_cell.length_c   1.000
_cell.angle_alpha   90.00
_cell.angle_beta   90.00
_cell.angle_gamma   90.00
#
_symmetry.space_group_name_H-M   'P 1'
#
loop_
_entity.id
_entity.type
_entity.pdbx_description
1 polymer ?
#
loop_
_entity_poly.entity_id
_entity_poly.type
_entity_poly.pdbx_seq_one_letter_code
_entity_poly.pdbx_strand_id
1 'polypeptide(L)'
;MLEADLADGDLTQITSAITQAMKQGQPGVRQLTTHSTGTGSIREPLPAANGTAPEINDVDDNAEVEVNANDGESAIAPKGRVPRRLPTPKVLSDVDLNSGDVPFEEFSKEKGPKAALGRYLVVAYWFKTYRQVDAVNSNHVYTCYKKMGWGTDIKDFAQPLRDNARQGRGEMKKGAFVINHIGEDIVEKMTPE
;
A
#
# COMPACT_ATOMS: atom_id res chain seq x y z
N MET A 1 41.23 -41.48 -43.70
CA MET A 1 40.00 -42.04 -44.26
C MET A 1 39.21 -42.64 -43.09
N LEU A 2 38.35 -41.83 -42.49
CA LEU A 2 37.40 -42.19 -41.43
C LEU A 2 36.19 -41.30 -41.69
N GLU A 3 35.35 -41.74 -42.62
CA GLU A 3 34.00 -41.23 -42.79
C GLU A 3 33.14 -41.89 -41.72
N ALA A 4 32.60 -41.10 -40.80
CA ALA A 4 31.54 -41.50 -39.91
C ALA A 4 30.34 -40.61 -40.22
N ASP A 5 29.44 -41.21 -41.00
CA ASP A 5 28.06 -40.84 -41.25
C ASP A 5 27.34 -40.63 -39.90
N LEU A 6 27.13 -39.37 -39.51
CA LEU A 6 26.28 -39.00 -38.38
C LEU A 6 24.97 -38.45 -38.95
N ALA A 7 23.92 -39.26 -38.77
CA ALA A 7 22.57 -39.06 -39.26
C ALA A 7 21.94 -37.76 -38.75
N ASP A 8 21.48 -36.93 -39.70
CA ASP A 8 20.79 -35.63 -39.52
C ASP A 8 19.33 -35.76 -39.02
N GLY A 9 18.92 -36.94 -38.56
CA GLY A 9 17.51 -37.25 -38.22
C GLY A 9 17.10 -36.99 -36.77
N ASP A 10 18.06 -36.79 -35.85
CA ASP A 10 17.79 -36.86 -34.40
C ASP A 10 17.63 -35.48 -33.73
N LEU A 11 18.19 -34.41 -34.34
CA LEU A 11 18.18 -33.08 -33.73
C LEU A 11 16.77 -32.45 -33.68
N THR A 12 15.94 -32.75 -34.67
CA THR A 12 14.57 -32.21 -34.76
C THR A 12 13.61 -32.85 -33.76
N GLN A 13 13.81 -34.14 -33.43
CA GLN A 13 13.02 -34.84 -32.41
C GLN A 13 13.34 -34.33 -31.00
N ILE A 14 14.62 -34.11 -30.68
CA ILE A 14 15.05 -33.55 -29.38
C ILE A 14 14.43 -32.16 -29.17
N THR A 15 14.36 -31.34 -30.21
CA THR A 15 13.82 -29.98 -30.12
C THR A 15 12.30 -29.98 -29.85
N SER A 16 11.56 -30.95 -30.41
CA SER A 16 10.11 -31.10 -30.16
C SER A 16 9.78 -31.58 -28.74
N ALA A 17 10.58 -32.48 -28.17
CA ALA A 17 10.39 -32.98 -26.81
C ALA A 17 10.61 -31.91 -25.73
N ILE A 18 11.59 -31.02 -25.91
CA ILE A 18 11.87 -29.92 -24.96
C ILE A 18 10.72 -28.90 -24.94
N THR A 19 10.12 -28.61 -26.09
CA THR A 19 9.03 -27.62 -26.20
C THR A 19 7.74 -28.09 -25.52
N GLN A 20 7.48 -29.40 -25.51
CA GLN A 20 6.28 -29.98 -24.92
C GLN A 20 6.34 -30.05 -23.38
N ALA A 21 7.54 -29.96 -22.79
CA ALA A 21 7.75 -29.98 -21.34
C ALA A 21 7.46 -28.64 -20.64
N MET A 22 7.36 -27.51 -21.35
CA MET A 22 7.13 -26.20 -20.73
C MET A 22 5.66 -25.76 -20.62
N LYS A 23 4.70 -26.63 -20.99
CA LYS A 23 3.29 -26.21 -21.14
C LYS A 23 2.27 -26.98 -20.31
N GLN A 24 2.69 -27.86 -19.39
CA GLN A 24 1.77 -28.61 -18.53
C GLN A 24 2.05 -28.39 -17.05
N GLY A 25 1.07 -27.81 -16.32
CA GLY A 25 0.94 -28.05 -14.88
C GLY A 25 0.64 -26.84 -13.99
N GLN A 26 -0.54 -26.23 -14.08
CA GLN A 26 -1.21 -25.69 -12.88
C GLN A 26 -2.71 -25.97 -12.91
N PRO A 27 -3.19 -26.93 -12.10
CA PRO A 27 -4.57 -26.93 -11.64
C PRO A 27 -4.68 -26.55 -10.15
N GLY A 28 -5.35 -25.43 -9.89
CA GLY A 28 -6.36 -25.29 -8.84
C GLY A 28 -5.91 -25.17 -7.38
N VAL A 29 -5.73 -23.94 -6.91
CA VAL A 29 -5.82 -23.63 -5.48
C VAL A 29 -7.30 -23.77 -5.05
N ARG A 30 -7.60 -24.80 -4.26
CA ARG A 30 -8.90 -24.94 -3.56
C ARG A 30 -9.02 -23.85 -2.49
N GLN A 31 -10.01 -22.98 -2.62
CA GLN A 31 -10.38 -22.01 -1.57
C GLN A 31 -11.21 -22.66 -0.47
N LEU A 32 -10.95 -22.22 0.76
CA LEU A 32 -11.65 -22.55 1.99
C LEU A 32 -13.10 -22.05 1.98
N THR A 33 -14.03 -22.92 2.39
CA THR A 33 -15.37 -22.53 2.87
C THR A 33 -15.35 -22.39 4.39
N THR A 34 -15.55 -21.18 4.92
CA THR A 34 -15.82 -20.93 6.33
C THR A 34 -17.34 -21.00 6.57
N HIS A 35 -17.77 -21.95 7.39
CA HIS A 35 -19.16 -22.08 7.84
C HIS A 35 -19.40 -21.14 9.01
N SER A 36 -20.24 -20.13 8.79
CA SER A 36 -20.84 -19.27 9.81
C SER A 36 -22.17 -19.87 10.24
N THR A 37 -22.31 -20.26 11.51
CA THR A 37 -23.60 -20.49 12.20
C THR A 37 -23.34 -20.58 13.69
N GLY A 38 -24.07 -19.82 14.52
CA GLY A 38 -24.01 -20.00 15.96
C GLY A 38 -24.50 -18.84 16.81
N THR A 39 -25.78 -18.48 16.63
CA THR A 39 -26.60 -17.72 17.59
C THR A 39 -26.48 -18.27 19.02
N GLY A 40 -26.11 -17.42 19.97
CA GLY A 40 -26.08 -17.72 21.40
C GLY A 40 -26.39 -16.48 22.23
N SER A 41 -27.67 -16.35 22.57
CA SER A 41 -28.26 -15.34 23.44
C SER A 41 -27.96 -15.66 24.91
N ILE A 42 -27.39 -14.75 25.70
CA ILE A 42 -27.76 -14.52 27.12
C ILE A 42 -27.55 -13.02 27.46
N ARG A 43 -28.58 -12.48 28.11
CA ARG A 43 -28.82 -11.13 28.60
C ARG A 43 -27.91 -10.75 29.76
N GLU A 44 -27.59 -9.47 29.88
CA GLU A 44 -27.55 -8.80 31.20
C GLU A 44 -27.87 -7.29 31.05
N PRO A 45 -28.76 -6.70 31.89
CA PRO A 45 -29.18 -5.30 31.78
C PRO A 45 -28.40 -4.38 32.74
N LEU A 46 -28.10 -3.16 32.30
CA LEU A 46 -27.66 -2.05 33.16
C LEU A 46 -28.48 -0.78 32.85
N PRO A 47 -28.93 -0.02 33.87
CA PRO A 47 -29.82 1.11 33.70
C PRO A 47 -29.13 2.46 33.48
N ALA A 48 -29.76 3.27 32.61
CA ALA A 48 -29.93 4.71 32.61
C ALA A 48 -28.77 5.64 33.07
N ALA A 49 -28.25 6.42 32.11
CA ALA A 49 -27.81 7.79 32.36
C ALA A 49 -28.07 8.68 31.13
N ASN A 50 -28.76 9.78 31.42
CA ASN A 50 -29.21 10.88 30.56
C ASN A 50 -28.14 11.50 29.66
N GLY A 51 -28.54 11.99 28.47
CA GLY A 51 -27.85 13.12 27.84
C GLY A 51 -27.97 13.25 26.32
N THR A 52 -29.06 13.89 25.86
CA THR A 52 -29.06 14.92 24.81
C THR A 52 -28.69 14.55 23.36
N ALA A 53 -29.73 14.50 22.50
CA ALA A 53 -29.65 14.68 21.05
C ALA A 53 -29.36 16.17 20.69
N PRO A 54 -28.81 16.46 19.50
CA PRO A 54 -29.64 16.70 18.31
C PRO A 54 -29.14 15.91 17.09
N GLU A 55 -30.00 15.25 16.31
CA GLU A 55 -30.81 15.80 15.21
C GLU A 55 -30.02 16.66 14.23
N ILE A 56 -29.55 16.03 13.13
CA ILE A 56 -29.41 16.69 11.83
C ILE A 56 -30.01 15.73 10.79
N ASN A 57 -31.18 16.13 10.31
CA ASN A 57 -31.84 15.64 9.12
C ASN A 57 -31.09 16.17 7.90
N ASP A 58 -30.67 15.31 6.98
CA ASP A 58 -30.64 15.68 5.56
C ASP A 58 -31.10 14.47 4.76
N VAL A 59 -32.19 14.71 4.05
CA VAL A 59 -33.09 13.75 3.43
C VAL A 59 -32.86 13.86 1.91
N ASP A 60 -32.62 12.69 1.30
CA ASP A 60 -33.15 12.25 0.00
C ASP A 60 -32.78 12.99 -1.30
N ASP A 61 -32.25 12.22 -2.27
CA ASP A 61 -32.70 12.14 -3.69
C ASP A 61 -31.79 11.10 -4.40
N ASN A 62 -32.15 9.82 -4.42
CA ASN A 62 -33.01 9.12 -5.38
C ASN A 62 -32.42 8.98 -6.81
N ALA A 63 -31.91 7.78 -7.12
CA ALA A 63 -32.12 7.17 -8.43
C ALA A 63 -32.04 5.64 -8.29
N GLU A 64 -33.19 5.03 -8.56
CA GLU A 64 -33.55 3.63 -8.45
C GLU A 64 -32.67 2.70 -9.30
N VAL A 65 -32.28 1.56 -8.75
CA VAL A 65 -31.64 0.48 -9.50
C VAL A 65 -32.71 -0.56 -9.82
N GLU A 66 -33.30 -0.45 -11.00
CA GLU A 66 -34.20 -1.47 -11.55
C GLU A 66 -33.36 -2.68 -11.98
N VAL A 67 -33.48 -3.76 -11.21
CA VAL A 67 -32.86 -5.06 -11.50
C VAL A 67 -33.64 -5.77 -12.60
N ASN A 68 -33.25 -5.56 -13.85
CA ASN A 68 -33.71 -6.39 -14.96
C ASN A 68 -32.84 -7.65 -15.03
N ALA A 69 -33.38 -8.75 -14.52
CA ALA A 69 -32.85 -10.08 -14.70
C ALA A 69 -33.11 -10.52 -16.15
N ASN A 70 -32.07 -10.53 -16.98
CA ASN A 70 -32.09 -11.28 -18.22
C ASN A 70 -30.89 -12.21 -18.34
N ASP A 71 -31.24 -13.44 -18.63
CA ASP A 71 -30.45 -14.65 -18.77
C ASP A 71 -29.38 -14.50 -19.87
N GLY A 72 -28.17 -14.99 -19.62
CA GLY A 72 -27.07 -14.89 -20.56
C GLY A 72 -25.73 -15.24 -19.94
N GLU A 73 -25.48 -16.54 -19.79
CA GLU A 73 -24.19 -17.10 -19.45
C GLU A 73 -23.11 -16.64 -20.45
N SER A 74 -22.32 -15.65 -20.06
CA SER A 74 -21.10 -15.28 -20.77
C SER A 74 -20.01 -14.99 -19.75
N ALA A 75 -19.02 -15.88 -19.72
CA ALA A 75 -17.83 -15.77 -18.91
C ALA A 75 -17.17 -14.40 -19.15
N ILE A 76 -17.21 -13.52 -18.14
CA ILE A 76 -16.60 -12.20 -18.20
C ILE A 76 -15.08 -12.40 -18.12
N ALA A 77 -14.40 -12.25 -19.26
CA ALA A 77 -12.95 -12.20 -19.30
C ALA A 77 -12.42 -11.07 -18.39
N PRO A 78 -11.32 -11.28 -17.66
CA PRO A 78 -10.79 -10.27 -16.75
C PRO A 78 -10.37 -9.02 -17.53
N LYS A 79 -11.09 -7.90 -17.30
CA LYS A 79 -10.73 -6.59 -17.84
C LYS A 79 -9.29 -6.26 -17.46
N GLY A 80 -8.44 -6.12 -18.47
CA GLY A 80 -7.04 -5.71 -18.29
C GLY A 80 -6.97 -4.41 -17.48
N ARG A 81 -6.15 -4.42 -16.41
CA ARG A 81 -5.94 -3.22 -15.58
C ARG A 81 -5.24 -2.16 -16.41
N VAL A 82 -5.96 -1.08 -16.71
CA VAL A 82 -5.37 0.11 -17.34
C VAL A 82 -4.25 0.64 -16.45
N PRO A 83 -3.03 0.88 -16.97
CA PRO A 83 -1.93 1.43 -16.18
C PRO A 83 -2.29 2.84 -15.73
N ARG A 84 -2.40 3.05 -14.41
CA ARG A 84 -2.65 4.38 -13.85
C ARG A 84 -1.41 5.25 -14.03
N ARG A 85 -1.61 6.49 -14.48
CA ARG A 85 -0.56 7.51 -14.49
C ARG A 85 -0.26 7.88 -13.04
N LEU A 86 1.01 7.77 -12.66
CA LEU A 86 1.46 8.11 -11.31
C LEU A 86 1.63 9.62 -11.22
N PRO A 87 1.10 10.28 -10.17
CA PRO A 87 1.24 11.71 -9.99
C PRO A 87 2.71 12.06 -9.72
N THR A 88 3.26 13.00 -10.50
CA THR A 88 4.59 13.56 -10.23
C THR A 88 4.50 14.42 -8.96
N PRO A 89 5.28 14.10 -7.91
CA PRO A 89 5.25 14.87 -6.68
C PRO A 89 5.78 16.29 -6.92
N LYS A 90 5.10 17.28 -6.33
CA LYS A 90 5.51 18.69 -6.38
C LYS A 90 6.28 19.03 -5.11
N VAL A 91 7.32 19.86 -5.24
CA VAL A 91 8.01 20.44 -4.09
C VAL A 91 7.08 21.45 -3.46
N LEU A 92 6.80 21.30 -2.16
CA LEU A 92 6.00 22.25 -1.40
C LEU A 92 6.93 23.37 -0.93
N SER A 93 6.67 24.61 -1.33
CA SER A 93 7.47 25.77 -0.92
C SER A 93 7.05 26.30 0.45
N ASP A 94 5.81 26.02 0.85
CA ASP A 94 5.23 26.41 2.14
C ASP A 94 5.70 25.54 3.32
N VAL A 95 6.40 24.43 3.03
CA VAL A 95 6.90 23.55 4.08
C VAL A 95 8.24 24.04 4.55
N ASP A 96 8.24 24.62 5.74
CA ASP A 96 9.48 24.93 6.42
C ASP A 96 10.12 23.66 6.96
N LEU A 97 11.35 23.34 6.54
CA LEU A 97 12.12 22.19 7.00
C LEU A 97 13.26 22.57 7.95
N ASN A 98 13.54 23.88 8.06
CA ASN A 98 14.72 24.41 8.74
C ASN A 98 14.37 25.28 9.94
N SER A 99 13.24 25.97 9.95
CA SER A 99 12.90 26.89 11.03
C SER A 99 12.09 26.20 12.12
N GLY A 100 12.62 26.09 13.33
CA GLY A 100 11.95 25.47 14.47
C GLY A 100 12.96 24.94 15.48
N ASP A 101 12.47 24.27 16.53
CA ASP A 101 13.33 23.75 17.61
C ASP A 101 14.30 22.64 17.15
N VAL A 102 13.89 21.82 16.17
CA VAL A 102 14.74 20.76 15.61
C VAL A 102 14.62 20.74 14.08
N PRO A 103 15.70 21.10 13.34
CA PRO A 103 15.70 21.03 11.89
C PRO A 103 15.64 19.57 11.43
N PHE A 104 14.89 19.31 10.35
CA PHE A 104 14.69 17.94 9.84
C PHE A 104 16.01 17.24 9.48
N GLU A 105 16.99 18.01 9.00
CA GLU A 105 18.30 17.49 8.64
C GLU A 105 19.05 16.88 9.83
N GLU A 106 18.99 17.52 10.99
CA GLU A 106 19.65 17.02 12.21
C GLU A 106 18.89 15.82 12.74
N PHE A 107 17.56 15.92 12.84
CA PHE A 107 16.71 14.83 13.33
C PHE A 107 16.90 13.53 12.55
N SER A 108 16.91 13.61 11.22
CA SER A 108 17.05 12.40 10.42
C SER A 108 18.51 11.92 10.29
N LYS A 109 19.52 12.76 10.56
CA LYS A 109 20.90 12.28 10.75
C LYS A 109 21.04 11.54 12.07
N GLU A 110 20.43 12.06 13.13
CA GLU A 110 20.36 11.40 14.44
C GLU A 110 19.66 10.05 14.35
N LYS A 111 18.51 9.94 13.66
CA LYS A 111 17.81 8.66 13.54
C LYS A 111 18.44 7.68 12.53
N GLY A 112 19.32 8.14 11.65
CA GLY A 112 20.11 7.29 10.73
C GLY A 112 19.34 6.23 9.92
N PRO A 113 18.18 6.52 9.28
CA PRO A 113 17.37 5.51 8.60
C PRO A 113 18.08 4.87 7.40
N LYS A 114 18.53 3.62 7.57
CA LYS A 114 19.20 2.80 6.53
C LYS A 114 18.23 2.43 5.39
N ALA A 115 17.03 1.97 5.74
CA ALA A 115 16.03 1.50 4.78
C ALA A 115 15.18 2.63 4.21
N ALA A 116 14.80 2.53 2.93
CA ALA A 116 13.90 3.49 2.29
C ALA A 116 12.60 3.67 3.09
N LEU A 117 11.91 2.58 3.45
CA LEU A 117 10.68 2.63 4.26
C LEU A 117 10.87 3.34 5.61
N GLY A 118 12.04 3.18 6.24
CA GLY A 118 12.40 3.87 7.48
C GLY A 118 12.50 5.37 7.29
N ARG A 119 13.09 5.83 6.18
CA ARG A 119 13.14 7.26 5.83
C ARG A 119 11.73 7.87 5.70
N TYR A 120 10.79 7.16 5.07
CA TYR A 120 9.39 7.62 4.98
C TYR A 120 8.75 7.74 6.37
N LEU A 121 9.05 6.81 7.29
CA LEU A 121 8.52 6.82 8.64
C LEU A 121 9.10 7.95 9.50
N VAL A 122 10.41 8.18 9.40
CA VAL A 122 11.11 9.31 10.06
C VAL A 122 10.53 10.64 9.60
N VAL A 123 10.26 10.79 8.30
CA VAL A 123 9.58 11.99 7.77
C VAL A 123 8.20 12.16 8.40
N ALA A 124 7.39 11.09 8.42
CA ALA A 124 6.05 11.15 8.99
C ALA A 124 6.04 11.51 10.48
N TYR A 125 6.95 10.93 11.26
CA TYR A 125 7.14 11.24 12.67
C TYR A 125 7.52 12.70 12.89
N TRP A 126 8.50 13.22 12.14
CA TRP A 126 8.95 14.60 12.30
C TRP A 126 7.85 15.62 11.99
N PHE A 127 7.06 15.40 10.94
CA PHE A 127 5.93 16.26 10.61
C PHE A 127 4.85 16.28 11.71
N LYS A 128 4.57 15.13 12.32
CA LYS A 128 3.62 15.04 13.43
C LYS A 128 4.13 15.81 14.65
N THR A 129 5.36 15.54 15.09
CA THR A 129 5.92 16.07 16.33
C THR A 129 6.24 17.56 16.25
N TYR A 130 6.91 18.00 15.18
CA TYR A 130 7.45 19.37 15.10
C TYR A 130 6.61 20.32 14.25
N ARG A 131 5.76 19.80 13.36
CA ARG A 131 4.91 20.62 12.49
C ARG A 131 3.41 20.49 12.79
N GLN A 132 3.02 19.63 13.72
CA GLN A 132 1.61 19.35 14.03
C GLN A 132 0.81 18.94 12.78
N VAL A 133 1.49 18.30 11.82
CA VAL A 133 0.89 17.76 10.59
C VAL A 133 0.77 16.25 10.76
N ASP A 134 -0.41 15.79 11.17
CA ASP A 134 -0.67 14.36 11.38
C ASP A 134 -0.65 13.54 10.09
N ALA A 135 -0.98 14.17 8.96
CA ALA A 135 -1.23 13.51 7.68
C ALA A 135 -0.22 13.92 6.61
N VAL A 136 0.66 12.99 6.24
CA VAL A 136 1.77 13.23 5.32
C VAL A 136 1.48 12.64 3.94
N ASN A 137 1.45 13.52 2.94
CA ASN A 137 1.36 13.16 1.52
C ASN A 137 2.73 12.94 0.86
N SER A 138 2.73 12.31 -0.32
CA SER A 138 3.94 12.11 -1.15
C SER A 138 4.72 13.39 -1.46
N ASN A 139 4.03 14.53 -1.59
CA ASN A 139 4.67 15.83 -1.83
C ASN A 139 5.54 16.28 -0.64
N HIS A 140 5.08 16.05 0.59
CA HIS A 140 5.85 16.36 1.80
C HIS A 140 7.12 15.52 1.85
N VAL A 141 6.98 14.21 1.59
CA VAL A 141 8.14 13.31 1.59
C VAL A 141 9.13 13.65 0.49
N TYR A 142 8.65 13.93 -0.73
CA TYR A 142 9.51 14.34 -1.82
C TYR A 142 10.32 15.61 -1.49
N THR A 143 9.68 16.57 -0.82
CA THR A 143 10.33 17.81 -0.37
C THR A 143 11.46 17.51 0.62
N CYS A 144 11.22 16.65 1.61
CA CYS A 144 12.25 16.18 2.55
C CYS A 144 13.40 15.42 1.86
N TYR A 145 13.07 14.52 0.91
CA TYR A 145 14.07 13.77 0.15
C TYR A 145 14.98 14.68 -0.66
N LYS A 146 14.40 15.69 -1.33
CA LYS A 146 15.15 16.68 -2.10
C LYS A 146 16.06 17.52 -1.20
N LYS A 147 15.56 17.92 -0.01
CA LYS A 147 16.34 18.69 0.96
C LYS A 147 17.54 17.90 1.49
N MET A 148 17.35 16.62 1.76
CA MET A 148 18.39 15.71 2.27
C MET A 148 19.39 15.22 1.22
N GLY A 149 19.15 15.51 -0.07
CA GLY A 149 19.95 14.93 -1.15
C GLY A 149 19.81 13.40 -1.26
N TRP A 150 18.71 12.83 -0.76
CA TRP A 150 18.43 11.41 -0.93
C TRP A 150 18.03 11.09 -2.36
N GLY A 151 18.26 9.84 -2.80
CA GLY A 151 17.89 9.38 -4.13
C GLY A 151 16.40 9.61 -4.40
N THR A 152 16.11 10.43 -5.42
CA THR A 152 14.75 10.81 -5.84
C THR A 152 14.27 10.03 -7.07
N ASP A 153 15.00 9.01 -7.50
CA ASP A 153 14.66 8.10 -8.61
C ASP A 153 13.54 7.11 -8.25
N ILE A 154 12.55 7.57 -7.48
CA ILE A 154 11.44 6.76 -7.01
C ILE A 154 10.23 7.09 -7.89
N LYS A 155 9.79 6.10 -8.67
CA LYS A 155 8.67 6.24 -9.60
C LYS A 155 7.33 6.55 -8.92
N ASP A 156 7.11 6.04 -7.71
CA ASP A 156 5.91 6.27 -6.91
C ASP A 156 6.25 6.55 -5.44
N PHE A 157 6.22 7.81 -5.04
CA PHE A 157 6.45 8.22 -3.65
C PHE A 157 5.29 7.86 -2.70
N ALA A 158 4.11 7.51 -3.21
CA ALA A 158 2.99 7.06 -2.39
C ALA A 158 3.08 5.56 -2.05
N GLN A 159 3.82 4.77 -2.83
CA GLN A 159 3.90 3.34 -2.62
C GLN A 159 4.58 2.97 -1.28
N PRO A 160 5.74 3.53 -0.90
CA PRO A 160 6.35 3.27 0.40
C PRO A 160 5.49 3.69 1.61
N LEU A 161 4.62 4.69 1.43
CA LEU A 161 3.65 5.09 2.46
C LEU A 161 2.56 4.02 2.64
N ARG A 162 2.01 3.52 1.54
CA ARG A 162 1.06 2.40 1.56
C ARG A 162 1.68 1.14 2.15
N ASP A 163 2.95 0.88 1.88
CA ASP A 163 3.65 -0.29 2.40
C ASP A 163 3.92 -0.15 3.91
N ASN A 164 4.23 1.05 4.42
CA ASN A 164 4.28 1.29 5.87
C ASN A 164 2.91 1.09 6.55
N ALA A 165 1.82 1.51 5.91
CA ALA A 165 0.47 1.25 6.43
C ALA A 165 0.15 -0.25 6.48
N ARG A 166 0.54 -1.01 5.45
CA ARG A 166 0.40 -2.48 5.42
C ARG A 166 1.22 -3.18 6.50
N GLN A 167 2.33 -2.60 6.93
CA GLN A 167 3.16 -3.10 8.03
C GLN A 167 2.62 -2.72 9.43
N GLY A 168 1.45 -2.08 9.51
CA GLY A 168 0.83 -1.68 10.79
C GLY A 168 1.47 -0.46 11.45
N ARG A 169 2.32 0.29 10.72
CA ARG A 169 3.05 1.45 11.25
C ARG A 169 2.27 2.77 11.15
N GLY A 170 1.05 2.70 10.60
CA GLY A 170 0.20 3.84 10.32
C GLY A 170 -1.00 3.42 9.49
N GLU A 171 -1.77 4.41 9.07
CA GLU A 171 -2.96 4.22 8.22
C GLU A 171 -2.99 5.23 7.07
N MET A 172 -3.69 4.88 5.99
CA MET A 172 -3.92 5.79 4.87
C MET A 172 -5.30 6.46 5.03
N LYS A 173 -5.31 7.77 5.25
CA LYS A 173 -6.53 8.60 5.37
C LYS A 173 -6.59 9.61 4.22
N LYS A 174 -7.63 9.55 3.38
CA LYS A 174 -7.87 10.47 2.25
C LYS A 174 -6.65 10.66 1.31
N GLY A 175 -5.82 9.61 1.15
CA GLY A 175 -4.60 9.66 0.32
C GLY A 175 -3.34 10.14 1.04
N ALA A 176 -3.44 10.52 2.31
CA ALA A 176 -2.33 10.86 3.20
C ALA A 176 -2.01 9.69 4.14
N PHE A 177 -0.76 9.61 4.57
CA PHE A 177 -0.31 8.66 5.57
C PHE A 177 -0.31 9.30 6.96
N VAL A 178 -0.97 8.66 7.91
CA VAL A 178 -0.98 9.06 9.32
C VAL A 178 -0.20 8.01 10.11
N ILE A 179 0.83 8.46 10.84
CA ILE A 179 1.65 7.58 11.67
C ILE A 179 0.90 7.24 12.96
N ASN A 180 0.96 5.96 13.35
CA ASN A 180 0.39 5.44 14.60
C ASN A 180 1.49 5.29 15.67
N HIS A 181 1.08 5.07 16.92
CA HIS A 181 1.99 4.80 18.05
C HIS A 181 3.03 3.70 17.77
N ILE A 182 2.65 2.63 17.05
CA ILE A 182 3.61 1.57 16.66
C ILE A 182 4.70 2.12 15.72
N GLY A 183 4.33 2.98 14.78
CA GLY A 183 5.28 3.64 13.89
C GLY A 183 6.20 4.60 14.63
N GLU A 184 5.66 5.31 15.61
CA GLU A 184 6.39 6.23 16.49
C GLU A 184 7.45 5.48 17.31
N ASP A 185 7.07 4.42 18.00
CA ASP A 185 7.98 3.56 18.77
C ASP A 185 9.16 3.04 17.94
N ILE A 186 8.90 2.70 16.66
CA ILE A 186 9.94 2.22 15.75
C ILE A 186 10.94 3.34 15.46
N VAL A 187 10.47 4.56 15.18
CA VAL A 187 11.35 5.71 14.91
C VAL A 187 12.13 6.09 16.16
N GLU A 188 11.51 6.03 17.33
CA GLU A 188 12.20 6.33 18.59
C GLU A 188 13.35 5.37 18.85
N LYS A 189 13.13 4.08 18.56
CA LYS A 189 14.16 3.01 18.64
C LYS A 189 15.20 3.07 17.52
N MET A 190 14.99 3.85 16.45
CA MET A 190 16.02 4.06 15.44
C MET A 190 17.12 4.94 16.02
N THR A 191 18.26 4.34 16.31
CA THR A 191 19.50 5.04 16.68
C THR A 191 20.56 4.76 15.61
N PRO A 192 21.48 5.69 15.36
CA PRO A 192 22.58 5.46 14.44
C PRO A 192 23.58 4.55 15.14
N GLU A 193 23.69 3.30 14.69
CA GLU A 193 24.81 2.41 15.06
C GLU A 193 26.13 2.87 14.43
#